data_AF-A0A9J6EUW3-F1
#
_entry.id   AF-A0A9J6EUW3-F1
#
_cell.length_a   1.000
_cell.length_b   1.000
_cell.length_c   1.000
_cell.angle_alpha   90.00
_cell.angle_beta   90.00
_cell.angle_gamma   90.00
#
_symmetry.space_group_name_H-M   'P 1'
#
loop_
_entity.id
_entity.type
_entity.pdbx_description
1 polymer ?
#
loop_
_entity_poly.entity_id
_entity_poly.type
_entity_poly.pdbx_seq_one_letter_code
_entity_poly.pdbx_strand_id
1 'polypeptide(L)'
;MGDFPDIQITHAALIAPMQALAQQDQQVAQMLLASVVTSTLCESRREGSPLSKHKDELCRGLRGALAGILEGSLRCFPPLVAFVQEVAFQSASDLELPSAAISRASIASGHQSLGILLLEEMNRASSLSAETKAPPAKRSKKEDRPDEEMWMQLAELYKSLGDYDAVRASLALCKDVGPEARKALEKEAQGDYQQAREIYRQVECCQELALLSLSQKDTCRADYYIKCLTEQFLEDWSSLSVLTPALIEGKLECLLPLTDLTLYLNHLKRSDSADDLVSSWHSRLPSNADSVLLWNEIIANSAPKRLSVELPGRRSAPRPQPLPNFARWLLRNLAAKLISSTRLHR
;
A
#
# COMPACT_ATOMS: atom_id res chain seq x y z
N MET A 1 -8.43 -43.59 -50.78
CA MET A 1 -7.59 -43.84 -49.58
C MET A 1 -6.51 -44.81 -50.03
N GLY A 2 -5.26 -44.34 -50.13
CA GLY A 2 -4.14 -45.13 -50.66
C GLY A 2 -3.54 -46.08 -49.62
N ASP A 3 -2.98 -47.19 -50.08
CA ASP A 3 -2.48 -48.34 -49.29
C ASP A 3 -1.20 -48.09 -48.48
N PHE A 4 -0.61 -46.88 -48.53
CA PHE A 4 0.61 -46.53 -47.78
C PHE A 4 0.42 -45.24 -46.98
N PRO A 5 0.92 -45.16 -45.73
CA PRO A 5 0.92 -43.90 -44.98
C PRO A 5 1.89 -42.91 -45.64
N ASP A 6 1.40 -41.73 -46.01
CA ASP A 6 2.20 -40.64 -46.59
C ASP A 6 3.24 -40.13 -45.57
N ILE A 7 4.52 -40.25 -45.92
CA ILE A 7 5.66 -39.98 -45.02
C ILE A 7 6.28 -38.58 -45.26
N GLN A 8 5.85 -37.88 -46.32
CA GLN A 8 6.39 -36.58 -46.72
C GLN A 8 5.32 -35.47 -46.65
N ILE A 9 4.93 -35.12 -45.43
CA ILE A 9 3.99 -34.03 -45.17
C ILE A 9 4.71 -32.69 -45.32
N THR A 10 4.17 -31.79 -46.14
CA THR A 10 4.71 -30.43 -46.31
C THR A 10 4.44 -29.56 -45.09
N HIS A 11 5.32 -28.60 -44.78
CA HIS A 11 5.14 -27.70 -43.63
C HIS A 11 3.81 -26.91 -43.68
N ALA A 12 3.38 -26.49 -44.88
CA ALA A 12 2.10 -25.80 -45.06
C ALA A 12 0.91 -26.69 -44.66
N ALA A 13 0.99 -28.00 -44.90
CA ALA A 13 -0.03 -28.96 -44.50
C ALA A 13 -0.09 -29.17 -42.98
N LEU A 14 0.91 -28.73 -42.22
CA LEU A 14 0.89 -28.72 -40.75
C LEU A 14 0.43 -27.36 -40.18
N ILE A 15 0.92 -26.25 -40.73
CA ILE A 15 0.64 -24.90 -40.22
C ILE A 15 -0.83 -24.52 -40.41
N ALA A 16 -1.41 -24.80 -41.59
CA ALA A 16 -2.79 -24.38 -41.88
C ALA A 16 -3.83 -25.03 -40.95
N PRO A 17 -3.77 -26.35 -40.67
CA PRO A 17 -4.63 -26.97 -39.65
C PRO A 17 -4.41 -26.42 -38.25
N MET A 18 -3.16 -26.17 -37.83
CA MET A 18 -2.87 -25.59 -36.51
C MET A 18 -3.46 -24.19 -36.36
N GLN A 19 -3.37 -23.36 -37.40
CA GLN A 19 -3.99 -22.03 -37.40
C GLN A 19 -5.53 -22.11 -37.39
N ALA A 20 -6.11 -23.03 -38.17
CA ALA A 20 -7.56 -23.25 -38.18
C ALA A 20 -8.06 -23.73 -36.80
N LEU A 21 -7.31 -24.61 -36.14
CA LEU A 21 -7.62 -25.09 -34.79
C LEU A 21 -7.52 -23.98 -33.74
N ALA A 22 -6.47 -23.15 -33.81
CA ALA A 22 -6.30 -21.99 -32.93
C ALA A 22 -7.46 -20.98 -33.04
N GLN A 23 -8.08 -20.83 -34.21
CA GLN A 23 -9.21 -19.93 -34.38
C GLN A 23 -10.51 -20.44 -33.73
N GLN A 24 -10.61 -21.75 -33.49
CA GLN A 24 -11.80 -22.39 -32.92
C GLN A 24 -11.63 -22.68 -31.42
N ASP A 25 -10.40 -22.99 -30.99
CA ASP A 25 -10.11 -23.37 -29.60
C ASP A 25 -9.16 -22.37 -28.94
N GLN A 26 -9.65 -21.73 -27.88
CA GLN A 26 -8.94 -20.69 -27.13
C GLN A 26 -7.74 -21.23 -26.35
N GLN A 27 -7.79 -22.48 -25.89
CA GLN A 27 -6.67 -23.12 -25.19
C GLN A 27 -5.56 -23.48 -26.18
N VAL A 28 -5.92 -24.00 -27.36
CA VAL A 28 -4.94 -24.25 -28.42
C VAL A 28 -4.31 -22.96 -28.89
N ALA A 29 -5.08 -21.88 -29.05
CA ALA A 29 -4.56 -20.57 -29.39
C ALA A 29 -3.54 -20.07 -28.35
N GLN A 30 -3.88 -20.21 -27.07
CA GLN A 30 -3.03 -19.83 -25.94
C GLN A 30 -1.70 -20.61 -25.96
N MET A 31 -1.74 -21.94 -26.07
CA MET A 31 -0.55 -22.78 -26.11
C MET A 31 0.34 -22.49 -27.32
N LEU A 32 -0.26 -22.32 -28.50
CA LEU A 32 0.48 -22.01 -29.72
C LEU A 32 1.17 -20.66 -29.62
N LEU A 33 0.45 -19.63 -29.18
CA LEU A 33 1.01 -18.30 -29.04
C LEU A 33 2.13 -18.28 -27.98
N ALA A 34 1.93 -18.94 -26.83
CA ALA A 34 2.95 -19.10 -25.80
C ALA A 34 4.21 -19.76 -26.37
N SER A 35 4.06 -20.90 -27.05
CA SER A 35 5.18 -21.66 -27.60
C SER A 35 6.00 -20.89 -28.64
N VAL A 36 5.33 -20.14 -29.52
CA VAL A 36 5.99 -19.33 -30.55
C VAL A 36 6.76 -18.18 -29.91
N VAL A 37 6.13 -17.45 -28.99
CA VAL A 37 6.78 -16.31 -28.32
C VAL A 37 7.95 -16.79 -27.47
N THR A 38 7.79 -17.85 -26.69
CA THR A 38 8.87 -18.37 -25.85
C THR A 38 10.00 -18.96 -26.70
N SER A 39 9.71 -19.67 -27.79
CA SER A 39 10.74 -20.15 -28.71
C SER A 39 11.51 -19.01 -29.35
N THR A 40 10.83 -17.93 -29.79
CA THR A 40 11.52 -16.75 -30.37
C THR A 40 12.43 -16.06 -29.34
N LEU A 41 11.99 -15.96 -28.08
CA LEU A 41 12.82 -15.46 -26.99
C LEU A 41 14.01 -16.38 -26.72
N CYS A 42 13.83 -17.70 -26.70
CA CYS A 42 14.94 -18.66 -26.56
C CYS A 42 15.94 -18.56 -27.72
N GLU A 43 15.48 -18.40 -28.96
CA GLU A 43 16.35 -18.20 -30.12
C GLU A 43 17.11 -16.87 -30.07
N SER A 44 16.51 -15.82 -29.50
CA SER A 44 17.20 -14.54 -29.28
C SER A 44 18.33 -14.63 -28.24
N ARG A 45 18.28 -15.61 -27.33
CA ARG A 45 19.34 -15.88 -26.34
C ARG A 45 20.50 -16.69 -26.92
N ARG A 46 20.34 -17.38 -28.06
CA ARG A 46 21.40 -18.20 -28.66
C ARG A 46 22.46 -17.32 -29.32
N GLU A 47 23.70 -17.48 -28.89
CA GLU A 47 24.86 -16.80 -29.47
C GLU A 47 25.03 -17.22 -30.95
N GLY A 48 25.16 -16.23 -31.85
CA GLY A 48 25.28 -16.45 -33.30
C GLY A 48 23.96 -16.33 -34.09
N SER A 49 22.81 -16.22 -33.42
CA SER A 49 21.54 -15.92 -34.09
C SER A 49 21.48 -14.47 -34.61
N PRO A 50 20.91 -14.21 -35.80
CA PRO A 50 20.66 -12.83 -36.25
C PRO A 50 19.76 -12.05 -35.27
N LEU A 51 18.92 -12.74 -34.50
CA LEU A 51 18.03 -12.17 -33.49
C LEU A 51 18.76 -11.71 -32.22
N SER A 52 19.94 -12.26 -31.91
CA SER A 52 20.71 -11.91 -30.72
C SER A 52 21.08 -10.42 -30.69
N LYS A 53 21.31 -9.82 -31.87
CA LYS A 53 21.60 -8.37 -32.00
C LYS A 53 20.44 -7.46 -31.62
N HIS A 54 19.20 -7.97 -31.67
CA HIS A 54 17.98 -7.21 -31.39
C HIS A 54 17.27 -7.70 -30.12
N LYS A 55 17.95 -8.50 -29.29
CA LYS A 55 17.37 -9.10 -28.07
C LYS A 55 16.73 -8.03 -27.18
N ASP A 56 17.46 -6.96 -26.87
CA ASP A 56 16.98 -5.93 -25.94
C ASP A 56 15.76 -5.18 -26.47
N GLU A 57 15.73 -4.89 -27.78
CA GLU A 57 14.58 -4.24 -28.43
C GLU A 57 13.34 -5.15 -28.40
N LEU A 58 13.52 -6.43 -28.71
CA LEU A 58 12.47 -7.43 -28.67
C LEU A 58 11.91 -7.58 -27.24
N CYS A 59 12.78 -7.73 -26.24
CA CYS A 59 12.38 -7.85 -24.84
C CYS A 59 11.65 -6.59 -24.35
N ARG A 60 12.12 -5.40 -24.74
CA ARG A 60 11.47 -4.14 -24.36
C ARG A 60 10.09 -3.99 -25.01
N GLY A 61 9.97 -4.29 -26.30
CA GLY A 61 8.69 -4.27 -27.02
C GLY A 61 7.68 -5.27 -26.45
N LEU A 62 8.14 -6.50 -26.18
CA LEU A 62 7.31 -7.54 -25.56
C LEU A 62 6.89 -7.15 -24.14
N ARG A 63 7.81 -6.64 -23.30
CA ARG A 63 7.49 -6.17 -21.95
C ARG A 63 6.40 -5.10 -21.99
N GLY A 64 6.53 -4.11 -22.86
CA GLY A 64 5.53 -3.05 -23.02
C GLY A 64 4.17 -3.57 -23.49
N ALA A 65 4.16 -4.48 -24.46
CA ALA A 65 2.92 -5.09 -24.96
C ALA A 65 2.23 -5.95 -23.89
N LEU A 66 2.98 -6.82 -23.20
CA LEU A 66 2.45 -7.70 -22.16
C LEU A 66 1.96 -6.91 -20.94
N ALA A 67 2.71 -5.90 -20.49
CA ALA A 67 2.28 -5.01 -19.42
C ALA A 67 1.01 -4.24 -19.81
N GLY A 68 0.96 -3.71 -21.04
CA GLY A 68 -0.21 -3.03 -21.58
C GLY A 68 -1.45 -3.94 -21.66
N ILE A 69 -1.27 -5.23 -21.98
CA ILE A 69 -2.35 -6.23 -21.93
C ILE A 69 -2.87 -6.37 -20.50
N LEU A 70 -1.99 -6.52 -19.50
CA LEU A 70 -2.42 -6.68 -18.11
C LEU A 70 -3.12 -5.42 -17.60
N GLU A 71 -2.52 -4.24 -17.79
CA GLU A 71 -3.03 -2.95 -17.30
C GLU A 71 -4.32 -2.50 -18.00
N GLY A 72 -4.40 -2.66 -19.32
CA GLY A 72 -5.55 -2.23 -20.12
C GLY A 72 -6.72 -3.22 -20.13
N SER A 73 -6.50 -4.48 -19.74
CA SER A 73 -7.57 -5.49 -19.75
C SER A 73 -8.51 -5.32 -18.56
N LEU A 74 -9.74 -4.88 -18.84
CA LEU A 74 -10.82 -4.80 -17.85
C LEU A 74 -11.46 -6.16 -17.55
N ARG A 75 -11.50 -7.07 -18.53
CA ARG A 75 -12.15 -8.39 -18.41
C ARG A 75 -11.21 -9.52 -18.00
N CYS A 76 -9.89 -9.27 -17.96
CA CYS A 76 -8.84 -10.23 -17.62
C CYS A 76 -9.12 -11.65 -18.15
N PHE A 77 -9.31 -11.76 -19.46
CA PHE A 77 -9.72 -13.01 -20.10
C PHE A 77 -8.74 -14.16 -19.78
N PRO A 78 -9.17 -15.30 -19.19
CA PRO A 78 -8.25 -16.25 -18.57
C PRO A 78 -7.18 -16.83 -19.50
N PRO A 79 -7.48 -17.30 -20.73
CA PRO A 79 -6.46 -17.81 -21.64
C PRO A 79 -5.42 -16.76 -22.04
N LEU A 80 -5.82 -15.49 -22.18
CA LEU A 80 -4.89 -14.41 -22.48
C LEU A 80 -4.00 -14.09 -21.29
N VAL A 81 -4.55 -14.05 -20.08
CA VAL A 81 -3.77 -13.82 -18.86
C VAL A 81 -2.79 -14.99 -18.62
N ALA A 82 -3.22 -16.23 -18.82
CA ALA A 82 -2.37 -17.41 -18.74
C ALA A 82 -1.21 -17.33 -19.74
N PHE A 83 -1.49 -16.99 -21.01
CA PHE A 83 -0.45 -16.75 -22.02
C PHE A 83 0.59 -15.73 -21.53
N VAL A 84 0.15 -14.55 -21.06
CA VAL A 84 1.08 -13.50 -20.62
C VAL A 84 1.94 -13.99 -19.46
N GLN A 85 1.34 -14.67 -18.48
CA GLN A 85 2.03 -15.14 -17.29
C GLN A 85 3.00 -16.29 -17.59
N GLU A 86 2.65 -17.22 -18.47
CA GLU A 86 3.53 -18.32 -18.89
C GLU A 86 4.76 -17.81 -19.64
N VAL A 87 4.58 -16.87 -20.57
CA VAL A 87 5.69 -16.24 -21.30
C VAL A 87 6.60 -15.49 -20.33
N ALA A 88 6.01 -14.72 -19.42
CA ALA A 88 6.77 -13.98 -18.41
C ALA A 88 7.52 -14.92 -17.46
N PHE A 89 6.93 -16.05 -17.06
CA PHE A 89 7.55 -17.02 -16.16
C PHE A 89 8.79 -17.65 -16.80
N GLN A 90 8.68 -18.12 -18.05
CA GLN A 90 9.81 -18.73 -18.75
C GLN A 90 10.96 -17.75 -19.03
N SER A 91 10.67 -16.45 -19.06
CA SER A 91 11.62 -15.39 -19.38
C SER A 91 11.73 -14.34 -18.27
N ALA A 92 11.57 -14.74 -17.00
CA ALA A 92 11.49 -13.85 -15.85
C ALA A 92 12.72 -12.93 -15.69
N SER A 93 13.90 -13.37 -16.15
CA SER A 93 15.13 -12.57 -16.15
C SER A 93 15.13 -11.40 -17.14
N ASP A 94 14.39 -11.53 -18.26
CA ASP A 94 14.40 -10.56 -19.36
C ASP A 94 13.11 -9.70 -19.39
N LEU A 95 11.99 -10.22 -18.86
CA LEU A 95 10.66 -9.61 -18.88
C LEU A 95 10.16 -9.32 -17.46
N GLU A 96 10.63 -8.23 -16.85
CA GLU A 96 10.07 -7.79 -15.58
C GLU A 96 8.78 -7.00 -15.83
N LEU A 97 7.66 -7.61 -15.44
CA LEU A 97 6.33 -7.01 -15.51
C LEU A 97 5.94 -6.37 -14.16
N PRO A 98 5.00 -5.41 -14.15
CA PRO A 98 4.56 -4.78 -12.90
C PRO A 98 3.83 -5.79 -12.00
N SER A 99 4.31 -5.94 -10.75
CA SER A 99 3.81 -6.90 -9.76
C SER A 99 2.32 -6.69 -9.44
N ALA A 100 1.89 -5.44 -9.31
CA ALA A 100 0.49 -5.08 -9.05
C ALA A 100 -0.44 -5.48 -10.21
N ALA A 101 0.00 -5.33 -11.47
CA ALA A 101 -0.79 -5.74 -12.63
C ALA A 101 -0.90 -7.27 -12.73
N ILE A 102 0.19 -8.00 -12.41
CA ILE A 102 0.18 -9.47 -12.34
C ILE A 102 -0.83 -9.93 -11.29
N SER A 103 -0.73 -9.42 -10.06
CA SER A 103 -1.62 -9.80 -8.95
C SER A 103 -3.09 -9.57 -9.33
N ARG A 104 -3.44 -8.35 -9.74
CA ARG A 104 -4.81 -7.99 -10.14
C ARG A 104 -5.33 -8.88 -11.27
N ALA A 105 -4.54 -9.09 -12.32
CA ALA A 105 -4.96 -9.90 -13.46
C ALA A 105 -5.11 -11.39 -13.07
N SER A 106 -4.26 -11.91 -12.19
CA SER A 106 -4.34 -13.29 -11.68
C SER A 106 -5.60 -13.53 -10.87
N ILE A 107 -5.93 -12.59 -9.96
CA ILE A 107 -7.14 -12.66 -9.13
C ILE A 107 -8.38 -12.57 -10.03
N ALA A 108 -8.39 -11.61 -10.96
CA ALA A 108 -9.53 -11.40 -11.85
C ALA A 108 -9.77 -12.55 -12.84
N SER A 109 -8.70 -13.26 -13.25
CA SER A 109 -8.79 -14.39 -14.19
C SER A 109 -8.98 -15.76 -13.50
N GLY A 110 -8.77 -15.85 -12.18
CA GLY A 110 -8.79 -17.12 -11.45
C GLY A 110 -7.53 -17.97 -11.62
N HIS A 111 -6.41 -17.35 -12.01
CA HIS A 111 -5.11 -18.01 -12.17
C HIS A 111 -4.11 -17.58 -11.10
N GLN A 112 -4.55 -17.56 -9.84
CA GLN A 112 -3.72 -17.04 -8.73
C GLN A 112 -2.45 -17.87 -8.52
N SER A 113 -2.51 -19.20 -8.67
CA SER A 113 -1.34 -20.08 -8.56
C SER A 113 -0.25 -19.77 -9.58
N LEU A 114 -0.63 -19.45 -10.82
CA LEU A 114 0.32 -19.07 -11.88
C LEU A 114 0.92 -17.67 -11.62
N GLY A 115 0.11 -16.74 -11.12
CA GLY A 115 0.57 -15.43 -10.67
C GLY A 115 1.59 -15.51 -9.53
N ILE A 116 1.36 -16.40 -8.54
CA ILE A 116 2.28 -16.64 -7.42
C ILE A 116 3.62 -17.17 -7.94
N LEU A 117 3.59 -18.22 -8.77
CA LEU A 117 4.80 -18.80 -9.37
C LEU A 117 5.61 -17.77 -10.15
N LEU A 118 4.93 -16.91 -10.93
CA LEU A 118 5.58 -15.84 -11.67
C LEU A 118 6.29 -14.85 -10.73
N LEU A 119 5.61 -14.37 -9.69
CA LEU A 119 6.24 -13.46 -8.73
C LEU A 119 7.42 -14.13 -8.02
N GLU A 120 7.28 -15.34 -7.49
CA GLU A 120 8.40 -16.02 -6.81
C GLU A 120 9.61 -16.22 -7.74
N GLU A 121 9.36 -16.59 -8.99
CA GLU A 121 10.40 -16.77 -10.01
C GLU A 121 11.05 -15.44 -10.39
N MET A 122 10.29 -14.35 -10.51
CA MET A 122 10.83 -13.01 -10.71
C MET A 122 11.73 -12.59 -9.54
N ASN A 123 11.31 -12.84 -8.29
CA ASN A 123 12.12 -12.52 -7.11
C ASN A 123 13.43 -13.32 -7.09
N ARG A 124 13.34 -14.61 -7.44
CA ARG A 124 14.49 -15.50 -7.57
C ARG A 124 15.46 -14.99 -8.65
N ALA A 125 14.95 -14.59 -9.81
CA ALA A 125 15.75 -14.06 -10.91
C ALA A 125 16.43 -12.73 -10.54
N SER A 126 15.70 -11.81 -9.88
CA SER A 126 16.25 -10.56 -9.38
C SER A 126 17.36 -10.79 -8.35
N SER A 127 17.18 -11.74 -7.43
CA SER A 127 18.18 -12.11 -6.41
C SER A 127 19.48 -12.63 -7.03
N LEU A 128 19.39 -13.52 -8.02
CA LEU A 128 20.57 -14.05 -8.73
C LEU A 128 21.32 -12.98 -9.53
N SER A 129 20.59 -12.02 -10.11
CA SER A 129 21.20 -10.88 -10.82
C SER A 129 21.96 -9.93 -9.88
N ALA A 130 21.53 -9.85 -8.61
CA ALA A 130 22.19 -9.04 -7.58
C ALA A 130 23.49 -9.68 -7.08
N GLU A 131 23.57 -11.01 -6.98
CA GLU A 131 24.79 -11.73 -6.58
C GLU A 131 25.88 -11.70 -7.66
N THR A 132 25.50 -11.63 -8.93
CA THR A 132 26.46 -11.63 -10.06
C THR A 132 27.13 -10.26 -10.26
N LYS A 133 26.58 -9.18 -9.69
CA LYS A 133 27.18 -7.83 -9.71
C LYS A 133 28.09 -7.67 -8.48
N ALA A 134 29.40 -7.78 -8.68
CA ALA A 134 30.42 -7.56 -7.64
C ALA A 134 30.15 -6.27 -6.81
N PRO A 135 30.42 -6.27 -5.49
CA PRO A 135 29.98 -5.20 -4.61
C PRO A 135 30.67 -3.87 -4.96
N PRO A 136 29.93 -2.77 -5.19
CA PRO A 136 30.55 -1.46 -5.37
C PRO A 136 31.13 -1.02 -4.02
N ALA A 137 32.45 -0.93 -3.96
CA ALA A 137 33.14 -0.36 -2.82
C ALA A 137 32.68 1.09 -2.59
N LYS A 138 32.09 1.33 -1.42
CA LYS A 138 31.78 2.65 -0.83
C LYS A 138 30.89 3.57 -1.69
N ARG A 139 29.56 3.46 -1.50
CA ARG A 139 28.71 4.64 -1.29
C ARG A 139 27.41 4.26 -0.60
N SER A 140 27.24 4.77 0.61
CA SER A 140 25.97 4.86 1.31
C SER A 140 25.03 5.77 0.50
N LYS A 141 23.97 5.19 -0.06
CA LYS A 141 22.72 5.90 -0.31
C LYS A 141 21.58 4.89 -0.18
N LYS A 142 20.80 5.10 0.89
CA LYS A 142 19.54 4.44 1.19
C LYS A 142 18.57 4.90 0.09
N GLU A 143 18.27 4.04 -0.87
CA GLU A 143 17.42 4.36 -2.03
C GLU A 143 16.50 3.14 -2.24
N ASP A 144 15.20 3.40 -2.32
CA ASP A 144 14.06 2.50 -2.10
C ASP A 144 14.16 1.12 -2.78
N ARG A 145 13.77 0.07 -2.06
CA ARG A 145 13.68 -1.28 -2.63
C ARG A 145 12.26 -1.56 -3.13
N PRO A 146 12.07 -1.91 -4.41
CA PRO A 146 10.79 -2.38 -4.97
C PRO A 146 10.35 -3.77 -4.45
N ASP A 147 11.13 -4.39 -3.57
CA ASP A 147 10.85 -5.73 -3.02
C ASP A 147 9.60 -5.75 -2.13
N GLU A 148 9.24 -4.63 -1.47
CA GLU A 148 8.13 -4.58 -0.52
C GLU A 148 6.76 -4.62 -1.20
N GLU A 149 6.60 -3.88 -2.30
CA GLU A 149 5.38 -3.93 -3.11
C GLU A 149 5.13 -5.35 -3.60
N MET A 150 6.19 -6.06 -3.99
CA MET A 150 6.12 -7.45 -4.43
C MET A 150 5.61 -8.40 -3.34
N TRP A 151 6.13 -8.31 -2.11
CA TRP A 151 5.65 -9.13 -0.99
C TRP A 151 4.19 -8.82 -0.63
N MET A 152 3.77 -7.56 -0.74
CA MET A 152 2.37 -7.17 -0.56
C MET A 152 1.46 -7.81 -1.62
N GLN A 153 1.88 -7.82 -2.88
CA GLN A 153 1.14 -8.48 -3.96
C GLN A 153 1.09 -10.00 -3.80
N LEU A 154 2.19 -10.62 -3.35
CA LEU A 154 2.25 -12.05 -3.06
C LEU A 154 1.31 -12.43 -1.90
N ALA A 155 1.30 -11.63 -0.83
CA ALA A 155 0.38 -11.79 0.29
C ALA A 155 -1.08 -11.62 -0.15
N GLU A 156 -1.37 -10.70 -1.07
CA GLU A 156 -2.72 -10.55 -1.63
C GLU A 156 -3.17 -11.79 -2.41
N LEU A 157 -2.28 -12.38 -3.21
CA LEU A 157 -2.57 -13.62 -3.94
C LEU A 157 -2.78 -14.81 -3.01
N TYR A 158 -1.91 -15.03 -2.02
CA TYR A 158 -2.08 -16.12 -1.05
C TYR A 158 -3.38 -15.97 -0.24
N LYS A 159 -3.74 -14.73 0.14
CA LYS A 159 -5.02 -14.43 0.79
C LYS A 159 -6.21 -14.80 -0.09
N SER A 160 -6.12 -14.58 -1.40
CA SER A 160 -7.20 -14.93 -2.33
C SER A 160 -7.41 -16.45 -2.50
N LEU A 161 -6.36 -17.26 -2.26
CA LEU A 161 -6.43 -18.72 -2.22
C LEU A 161 -6.88 -19.25 -0.84
N GLY A 162 -6.95 -18.41 0.18
CA GLY A 162 -7.25 -18.79 1.55
C GLY A 162 -6.06 -19.40 2.31
N ASP A 163 -4.84 -19.29 1.77
CA ASP A 163 -3.62 -19.75 2.45
C ASP A 163 -3.08 -18.66 3.37
N TYR A 164 -3.67 -18.56 4.56
CA TYR A 164 -3.29 -17.55 5.56
C TYR A 164 -1.93 -17.82 6.20
N ASP A 165 -1.41 -19.05 6.16
CA ASP A 165 -0.07 -19.36 6.64
C ASP A 165 0.98 -18.72 5.74
N ALA A 166 0.83 -18.87 4.42
CA ALA A 166 1.71 -18.21 3.46
C ALA A 166 1.60 -16.67 3.52
N VAL A 167 0.40 -16.13 3.76
CA VAL A 167 0.22 -14.68 3.98
C VAL A 167 1.03 -14.20 5.19
N ARG A 168 0.90 -14.88 6.33
CA ARG A 168 1.63 -14.52 7.55
C ARG A 168 3.14 -14.64 7.37
N ALA A 169 3.61 -15.69 6.71
CA ALA A 169 5.03 -15.85 6.39
C ALA A 169 5.55 -14.71 5.49
N SER A 170 4.78 -14.34 4.47
CA SER A 170 5.11 -13.23 3.56
C SER A 170 5.17 -11.89 4.30
N LEU A 171 4.20 -11.60 5.15
CA LEU A 171 4.15 -10.38 5.95
C LEU A 171 5.25 -10.35 7.03
N ALA A 172 5.62 -11.49 7.61
CA ALA A 172 6.71 -11.57 8.58
C ALA A 172 8.07 -11.21 7.96
N LEU A 173 8.24 -11.45 6.66
CA LEU A 173 9.43 -11.07 5.89
C LEU A 173 9.44 -9.56 5.52
N CYS A 174 8.31 -8.87 5.61
CA CYS A 174 8.22 -7.43 5.40
C CYS A 174 8.87 -6.66 6.56
N LYS A 175 9.73 -5.68 6.22
CA LYS A 175 10.46 -4.89 7.21
C LYS A 175 9.58 -3.83 7.89
N ASP A 176 8.57 -3.33 7.19
CA ASP A 176 7.61 -2.34 7.68
C ASP A 176 6.66 -2.86 8.76
N VAL A 177 6.47 -4.18 8.83
CA VAL A 177 5.66 -4.78 9.88
C VAL A 177 6.40 -4.60 11.20
N GLY A 178 5.88 -3.73 12.06
CA GLY A 178 6.48 -3.43 13.36
C GLY A 178 6.69 -4.71 14.21
N PRO A 179 7.65 -4.71 15.15
CA PRO A 179 7.96 -5.88 15.96
C PRO A 179 6.73 -6.40 16.72
N GLU A 180 5.87 -5.50 17.19
CA GLU A 180 4.61 -5.85 17.85
C GLU A 180 3.59 -6.47 16.88
N ALA A 181 3.51 -5.99 15.64
CA ALA A 181 2.66 -6.59 14.62
C ALA A 181 3.14 -8.01 14.24
N ARG A 182 4.46 -8.26 14.21
CA ARG A 182 5.01 -9.62 14.02
C ARG A 182 4.64 -10.53 15.17
N LYS A 183 4.76 -10.05 16.41
CA LYS A 183 4.35 -10.78 17.61
C LYS A 183 2.85 -11.09 17.61
N ALA A 184 2.02 -10.19 17.10
CA ALA A 184 0.59 -10.44 16.90
C ALA A 184 0.34 -11.54 15.86
N LEU A 185 1.04 -11.50 14.72
CA LEU A 185 0.96 -12.54 13.68
C LEU A 185 1.40 -13.91 14.19
N GLU A 186 2.45 -13.97 15.03
CA GLU A 186 2.90 -15.21 15.68
C GLU A 186 1.84 -15.79 16.62
N LYS A 187 1.16 -14.93 17.39
CA LYS A 187 0.06 -15.33 18.27
C LYS A 187 -1.15 -15.82 17.51
N GLU A 188 -1.46 -15.19 16.38
CA GLU A 188 -2.50 -15.65 15.47
C GLU A 188 -2.16 -17.02 14.87
N ALA A 189 -0.90 -17.25 14.49
CA ALA A 189 -0.43 -18.54 14.00
C ALA A 189 -0.49 -19.66 15.08
N GLN A 190 -0.34 -19.30 16.35
CA GLN A 190 -0.52 -20.21 17.49
C GLN A 190 -1.99 -20.52 17.80
N GLY A 191 -2.95 -19.83 17.17
CA GLY A 191 -4.38 -19.95 17.46
C GLY A 191 -4.85 -19.11 18.67
N ASP A 192 -3.96 -18.32 19.27
CA ASP A 192 -4.25 -17.42 20.39
C ASP A 192 -4.85 -16.09 19.90
N TYR A 193 -6.01 -16.16 19.24
CA TYR A 193 -6.65 -14.98 18.62
C TYR A 193 -6.98 -13.85 19.61
N GLN A 194 -7.22 -14.16 20.89
CA GLN A 194 -7.50 -13.17 21.92
C GLN A 194 -6.29 -12.28 22.20
N GLN A 195 -5.10 -12.89 22.34
CA GLN A 195 -3.86 -12.15 22.58
C GLN A 195 -3.41 -11.40 21.33
N ALA A 196 -3.55 -12.03 20.15
CA ALA A 196 -3.25 -11.37 18.87
C ALA A 196 -4.09 -10.10 18.68
N ARG A 197 -5.41 -10.17 18.97
CA ARG A 197 -6.32 -9.03 18.88
C ARG A 197 -5.93 -7.88 19.81
N GLU A 198 -5.50 -8.19 21.04
CA GLU A 198 -5.08 -7.17 21.99
C GLU A 198 -3.79 -6.48 21.53
N ILE A 199 -2.83 -7.23 20.99
CA ILE A 199 -1.62 -6.66 20.41
C ILE A 199 -1.95 -5.82 19.16
N TYR A 200 -2.84 -6.30 18.28
CA TYR A 200 -3.29 -5.50 17.13
C TYR A 200 -3.96 -4.19 17.56
N ARG A 201 -4.80 -4.24 18.60
CA ARG A 201 -5.42 -3.04 19.18
C ARG A 201 -4.38 -2.04 19.69
N GLN A 202 -3.29 -2.53 20.27
CA GLN A 202 -2.20 -1.69 20.77
C GLN A 202 -1.32 -1.12 19.65
N VAL A 203 -1.20 -1.84 18.53
CA VAL A 203 -0.43 -1.44 17.35
C VAL A 203 -1.20 -0.47 16.44
N GLU A 204 -2.52 -0.63 16.35
CA GLU A 204 -3.39 0.26 15.60
C GLU A 204 -3.57 1.59 16.35
N CYS A 205 -3.22 2.71 15.70
CA CYS A 205 -3.48 4.02 16.26
C CYS A 205 -5.00 4.30 16.26
N CYS A 206 -5.67 4.00 17.38
CA CYS A 206 -7.10 4.25 17.57
C CYS A 206 -7.47 5.72 17.28
N GLN A 207 -6.53 6.65 17.48
CA GLN A 207 -6.68 8.07 17.16
C GLN A 207 -6.79 8.32 15.64
N GLU A 208 -5.96 7.69 14.81
CA GLU A 208 -6.01 7.83 13.35
C GLU A 208 -7.28 7.19 12.76
N LEU A 209 -7.69 6.03 13.28
CA LEU A 209 -8.94 5.36 12.88
C LEU A 209 -10.19 6.17 13.29
N ALA A 210 -10.17 6.82 14.46
CA ALA A 210 -11.21 7.75 14.86
C ALA A 210 -11.27 8.97 13.92
N LEU A 211 -10.12 9.54 13.53
CA LEU A 211 -10.07 10.66 12.58
C LEU A 211 -10.59 10.26 11.18
N LEU A 212 -10.19 9.09 10.69
CA LEU A 212 -10.63 8.56 9.39
C LEU A 212 -12.14 8.31 9.38
N SER A 213 -12.68 7.64 10.39
CA SER A 213 -14.13 7.37 10.49
C SER A 213 -14.95 8.66 10.62
N LEU A 214 -14.45 9.67 11.35
CA LEU A 214 -15.04 11.00 11.41
C LEU A 214 -15.03 11.72 10.06
N SER A 215 -13.97 11.56 9.24
CA SER A 215 -13.91 12.13 7.89
C SER A 215 -14.90 11.48 6.92
N GLN A 216 -15.16 10.18 7.10
CA GLN A 216 -16.15 9.41 6.33
C GLN A 216 -17.59 9.59 6.86
N LYS A 217 -17.78 10.39 7.93
CA LYS A 217 -19.07 10.63 8.61
C LYS A 217 -19.73 9.38 9.22
N ASP A 218 -18.98 8.31 9.45
CA ASP A 218 -19.48 7.13 10.16
C ASP A 218 -19.38 7.32 11.67
N THR A 219 -20.46 7.81 12.27
CA THR A 219 -20.51 8.16 13.71
C THR A 219 -20.52 6.93 14.63
N CYS A 220 -20.95 5.77 14.15
CA CYS A 220 -20.97 4.54 14.95
C CYS A 220 -19.56 3.95 15.08
N ARG A 221 -18.82 3.89 13.97
CA ARG A 221 -17.43 3.43 13.96
C ARG A 221 -16.51 4.38 14.71
N ALA A 222 -16.69 5.69 14.53
CA ALA A 222 -15.94 6.69 15.28
C ALA A 222 -16.15 6.57 16.81
N ASP A 223 -17.39 6.31 17.26
CA ASP A 223 -17.68 6.12 18.70
C ASP A 223 -16.95 4.91 19.29
N TYR A 224 -16.86 3.82 18.51
CA TYR A 224 -16.13 2.62 18.91
C TYR A 224 -14.63 2.89 19.06
N TYR A 225 -13.98 3.51 18.07
CA TYR A 225 -12.55 3.79 18.14
C TYR A 225 -12.18 4.80 19.24
N ILE A 226 -13.04 5.79 19.49
CA ILE A 226 -12.85 6.74 20.60
C ILE A 226 -12.97 6.05 21.96
N LYS A 227 -13.91 5.11 22.13
CA LYS A 227 -13.99 4.27 23.33
C LYS A 227 -12.73 3.43 23.49
N CYS A 228 -12.25 2.80 22.41
CA CYS A 228 -11.04 2.01 22.45
C CYS A 228 -9.81 2.84 22.85
N LEU A 229 -9.68 4.06 22.32
CA LEU A 229 -8.62 5.01 22.68
C LEU A 229 -8.71 5.44 24.15
N THR A 230 -9.92 5.60 24.68
CA THR A 230 -10.16 5.96 26.08
C THR A 230 -9.75 4.84 27.03
N GLU A 231 -10.12 3.60 26.71
CA GLU A 231 -9.70 2.43 27.47
C GLU A 231 -8.18 2.27 27.46
N GLN A 232 -7.53 2.42 26.29
CA GLN A 232 -6.07 2.37 26.18
C GLN A 232 -5.38 3.46 27.00
N PHE A 233 -5.91 4.69 26.97
CA PHE A 233 -5.41 5.78 27.81
C PHE A 233 -5.53 5.45 29.30
N LEU A 234 -6.67 4.89 29.74
CA LEU A 234 -6.90 4.56 31.14
C LEU A 234 -6.00 3.43 31.63
N GLU A 235 -5.77 2.41 30.80
CA GLU A 235 -4.82 1.34 31.08
C GLU A 235 -3.40 1.90 31.24
N ASP A 236 -2.95 2.68 30.27
CA ASP A 236 -1.66 3.38 30.31
C ASP A 236 -1.55 4.24 31.57
N TRP A 237 -2.58 5.05 31.86
CA TRP A 237 -2.61 5.94 33.02
C TRP A 237 -2.52 5.18 34.34
N SER A 238 -3.23 4.06 34.45
CA SER A 238 -3.21 3.20 35.64
C SER A 238 -1.84 2.53 35.87
N SER A 239 -1.08 2.34 34.80
CA SER A 239 0.26 1.71 34.84
C SER A 239 1.39 2.70 35.20
N LEU A 240 1.14 4.01 35.15
CA LEU A 240 2.16 5.03 35.41
C LEU A 240 2.44 5.20 36.89
N SER A 241 3.72 5.23 37.25
CA SER A 241 4.12 5.56 38.62
C SER A 241 3.91 7.05 38.91
N VAL A 242 3.35 7.36 40.07
CA VAL A 242 3.12 8.75 40.54
C VAL A 242 4.44 9.55 40.70
N LEU A 243 5.59 8.86 40.71
CA LEU A 243 6.91 9.42 40.97
C LEU A 243 7.62 9.96 39.73
N THR A 244 6.99 9.95 38.55
CA THR A 244 7.56 10.42 37.28
C THR A 244 6.74 11.56 36.66
N PRO A 245 6.86 12.81 37.16
CA PRO A 245 6.04 13.95 36.72
C PRO A 245 6.11 14.22 35.22
N ALA A 246 7.28 14.09 34.59
CA ALA A 246 7.44 14.35 33.15
C ALA A 246 6.67 13.35 32.26
N LEU A 247 6.54 12.10 32.68
CA LEU A 247 5.74 11.09 31.96
C LEU A 247 4.24 11.30 32.17
N ILE A 248 3.87 11.75 33.37
CA ILE A 248 2.48 12.11 33.70
C ILE A 248 2.04 13.31 32.86
N GLU A 249 2.86 14.36 32.78
CA GLU A 249 2.60 15.54 31.94
C GLU A 249 2.47 15.17 30.46
N GLY A 250 3.41 14.42 29.90
CA GLY A 250 3.34 13.98 28.51
C GLY A 250 2.12 13.09 28.20
N LYS A 251 1.66 12.29 29.17
CA LYS A 251 0.43 11.48 28.99
C LYS A 251 -0.83 12.32 29.16
N LEU A 252 -0.85 13.31 30.05
CA LEU A 252 -1.96 14.28 30.15
C LEU A 252 -2.13 15.07 28.85
N GLU A 253 -1.05 15.37 28.13
CA GLU A 253 -1.13 15.98 26.81
C GLU A 253 -1.93 15.12 25.80
N CYS A 254 -1.85 13.78 25.89
CA CYS A 254 -2.61 12.86 25.05
C CYS A 254 -4.14 12.85 25.31
N LEU A 255 -4.61 13.44 26.42
CA LEU A 255 -6.07 13.59 26.67
C LEU A 255 -6.71 14.64 25.75
N LEU A 256 -5.93 15.58 25.25
CA LEU A 256 -6.48 16.68 24.46
C LEU A 256 -7.00 16.21 23.09
N PRO A 257 -6.26 15.41 22.29
CA PRO A 257 -6.81 14.81 21.08
C PRO A 257 -8.05 13.94 21.33
N LEU A 258 -8.07 13.20 22.44
CA LEU A 258 -9.20 12.35 22.82
C LEU A 258 -10.45 13.17 23.12
N THR A 259 -10.32 14.23 23.93
CA THR A 259 -11.43 15.12 24.25
C THR A 259 -11.93 15.86 23.01
N ASP A 260 -11.05 16.32 22.13
CA ASP A 260 -11.45 16.95 20.87
C ASP A 260 -12.20 16.01 19.92
N LEU A 261 -11.81 14.72 19.86
CA LEU A 261 -12.53 13.71 19.09
C LEU A 261 -13.93 13.46 19.66
N THR A 262 -14.06 13.32 20.99
CA THR A 262 -15.36 13.10 21.65
C THR A 262 -16.33 14.27 21.45
N LEU A 263 -15.86 15.51 21.58
CA LEU A 263 -16.67 16.72 21.42
C LEU A 263 -17.16 16.86 19.98
N TYR A 264 -16.27 16.62 19.02
CA TYR A 264 -16.64 16.68 17.61
C TYR A 264 -17.66 15.59 17.24
N LEU A 265 -17.48 14.36 17.74
CA LEU A 265 -18.45 13.29 17.56
C LEU A 265 -19.82 13.63 18.19
N ASN A 266 -19.82 14.21 19.39
CA ASN A 266 -21.07 14.65 20.04
C ASN A 266 -21.77 15.75 19.25
N HIS A 267 -21.03 16.71 18.70
CA HIS A 267 -21.58 17.72 17.81
C HIS A 267 -22.22 17.10 16.56
N LEU A 268 -21.55 16.13 15.92
CA LEU A 268 -22.10 15.40 14.77
C LEU A 268 -23.36 14.59 15.11
N LYS A 269 -23.45 14.02 16.31
CA LYS A 269 -24.63 13.26 16.77
C LYS A 269 -25.81 14.16 17.14
N ARG A 270 -25.55 15.34 17.70
CA ARG A 270 -26.58 16.24 18.26
C ARG A 270 -27.00 17.35 17.29
N SER A 271 -26.22 17.59 16.23
CA SER A 271 -26.44 18.70 15.28
C SER A 271 -26.55 20.06 15.97
N ASP A 272 -25.74 20.27 17.02
CA ASP A 272 -25.70 21.50 17.81
C ASP A 272 -25.07 22.67 17.01
N SER A 273 -25.17 23.91 17.50
CA SER A 273 -24.54 25.07 16.86
C SER A 273 -23.02 24.95 16.84
N ALA A 274 -22.40 25.28 15.70
CA ALA A 274 -20.94 25.30 15.57
C ALA A 274 -20.27 26.31 16.53
N ASP A 275 -20.97 27.37 16.90
CA ASP A 275 -20.45 28.42 17.79
C ASP A 275 -20.17 27.91 19.21
N ASP A 276 -20.97 26.97 19.71
CA ASP A 276 -20.79 26.35 21.02
C ASP A 276 -19.57 25.42 21.02
N LEU A 277 -19.36 24.68 19.93
CA LEU A 277 -18.16 23.84 19.77
C LEU A 277 -16.90 24.70 19.69
N VAL A 278 -16.94 25.75 18.87
CA VAL A 278 -15.81 26.66 18.67
C VAL A 278 -15.46 27.40 19.95
N SER A 279 -16.44 27.92 20.70
CA SER A 279 -16.18 28.56 22.00
C SER A 279 -15.58 27.58 23.02
N SER A 280 -16.03 26.32 23.02
CA SER A 280 -15.48 25.26 23.86
C SER A 280 -14.03 24.87 23.50
N TRP A 281 -13.63 25.03 22.24
CA TRP A 281 -12.24 24.85 21.81
C TRP A 281 -11.37 26.06 22.17
N HIS A 282 -11.92 27.27 22.10
CA HIS A 282 -11.18 28.49 22.47
C HIS A 282 -10.84 28.54 23.97
N SER A 283 -11.70 28.00 24.83
CA SER A 283 -11.44 27.95 26.28
C SER A 283 -10.41 26.89 26.71
N ARG A 284 -10.04 25.97 25.81
CA ARG A 284 -9.14 24.83 26.09
C ARG A 284 -7.81 24.89 25.34
N LEU A 285 -7.45 26.07 24.86
CA LEU A 285 -6.13 26.27 24.25
C LEU A 285 -5.02 26.07 25.30
N PRO A 286 -3.88 25.46 24.91
CA PRO A 286 -2.74 25.31 25.80
C PRO A 286 -2.25 26.65 26.34
N SER A 287 -1.59 26.60 27.48
CA SER A 287 -0.89 27.74 28.05
C SER A 287 0.34 28.11 27.23
N ASN A 288 0.81 29.34 27.38
CA ASN A 288 2.04 29.82 26.73
C ASN A 288 3.30 29.06 27.21
N ALA A 289 3.19 28.33 28.32
CA ALA A 289 4.23 27.51 28.94
C ALA A 289 4.32 26.09 28.36
N ASP A 290 3.33 25.65 27.59
CA ASP A 290 3.25 24.27 27.11
C ASP A 290 4.14 24.04 25.87
N SER A 291 4.45 22.77 25.59
CA SER A 291 5.42 22.37 24.57
C SER A 291 4.98 22.78 23.15
N VAL A 292 5.94 23.15 22.28
CA VAL A 292 5.64 23.55 20.89
C VAL A 292 5.04 22.38 20.08
N LEU A 293 5.35 21.14 20.47
CA LEU A 293 4.80 19.93 19.84
C LEU A 293 3.31 19.79 20.11
N LEU A 294 2.86 20.04 21.34
CA LEU A 294 1.43 20.10 21.71
C LEU A 294 0.67 21.11 20.86
N TRP A 295 1.24 22.30 20.66
CA TRP A 295 0.66 23.33 19.79
C TRP A 295 0.53 22.86 18.34
N ASN A 296 1.51 22.13 17.82
CA ASN A 296 1.49 21.63 16.44
C ASN A 296 0.42 20.55 16.25
N GLU A 297 0.30 19.61 17.20
CA GLU A 297 -0.71 18.55 17.17
C GLU A 297 -2.14 19.10 17.22
N ILE A 298 -2.40 20.10 18.07
CA ILE A 298 -3.72 20.75 18.15
C ILE A 298 -4.05 21.45 16.85
N ILE A 299 -3.10 22.18 16.26
CA ILE A 299 -3.34 22.87 14.99
C ILE A 299 -3.59 21.84 13.88
N ALA A 300 -2.80 20.77 13.80
CA ALA A 300 -2.96 19.72 12.81
C ALA A 300 -4.30 18.97 12.92
N ASN A 301 -4.78 18.71 14.15
CA ASN A 301 -6.04 17.99 14.38
C ASN A 301 -7.28 18.89 14.34
N SER A 302 -7.16 20.18 14.68
CA SER A 302 -8.27 21.14 14.72
C SER A 302 -8.46 21.92 13.41
N ALA A 303 -7.40 22.19 12.65
CA ALA A 303 -7.49 22.89 11.37
C ALA A 303 -8.39 22.19 10.32
N PRO A 304 -8.25 20.88 10.04
CA PRO A 304 -9.13 20.19 9.10
C PRO A 304 -10.58 20.11 9.60
N LYS A 305 -10.78 20.02 10.93
CA LYS A 305 -12.12 20.05 11.55
C LYS A 305 -12.78 21.42 11.44
N ARG A 306 -12.03 22.52 11.58
CA ARG A 306 -12.52 23.90 11.39
C ARG A 306 -12.85 24.22 9.93
N LEU A 307 -12.06 23.73 8.97
CA LEU A 307 -12.36 23.84 7.53
C LEU A 307 -13.62 23.07 7.12
N SER A 308 -13.93 21.96 7.80
CA SER A 308 -15.15 21.17 7.54
C SER A 308 -16.42 21.81 8.09
N VAL A 309 -16.30 22.67 9.12
CA VAL A 309 -17.40 23.41 9.73
C VAL A 309 -17.82 24.63 8.88
N GLU A 310 -16.93 25.19 8.06
CA GLU A 310 -17.21 26.37 7.21
C GLU A 310 -18.05 26.09 5.95
N LEU A 311 -18.51 24.86 5.67
CA LEU A 311 -19.26 24.58 4.45
C LEU A 311 -20.65 23.96 4.68
N PRO A 312 -21.66 24.81 4.96
CA PRO A 312 -23.00 24.61 4.44
C PRO A 312 -23.35 25.75 3.48
N GLY A 313 -23.10 25.52 2.18
CA GLY A 313 -23.78 26.25 1.11
C GLY A 313 -23.13 27.56 0.66
N ARG A 314 -22.13 27.47 -0.23
CA ARG A 314 -21.97 28.41 -1.35
C ARG A 314 -21.23 27.73 -2.49
N ARG A 315 -21.99 27.28 -3.51
CA ARG A 315 -21.47 27.04 -4.86
C ARG A 315 -21.07 28.38 -5.46
N SER A 316 -19.81 28.77 -5.29
CA SER A 316 -19.07 29.64 -6.22
C SER A 316 -17.66 29.80 -5.67
N ALA A 317 -16.68 29.29 -6.40
CA ALA A 317 -15.26 29.46 -6.08
C ALA A 317 -14.92 30.93 -5.76
N PRO A 318 -14.18 31.23 -4.68
CA PRO A 318 -13.61 32.56 -4.52
C PRO A 318 -12.13 32.58 -4.92
N ARG A 319 -11.80 33.63 -5.68
CA ARG A 319 -10.44 34.16 -5.84
C ARG A 319 -9.77 34.39 -4.47
N PRO A 320 -8.43 34.34 -4.39
CA PRO A 320 -7.72 34.45 -3.12
C PRO A 320 -7.97 35.82 -2.47
N GLN A 321 -8.65 35.82 -1.33
CA GLN A 321 -8.72 36.96 -0.42
C GLN A 321 -7.77 36.72 0.77
N PRO A 322 -7.21 37.79 1.35
CA PRO A 322 -5.99 37.71 2.16
C PRO A 322 -6.22 36.95 3.47
N LEU A 323 -5.19 36.18 3.85
CA LEU A 323 -5.10 35.32 5.04
C LEU A 323 -5.86 35.88 6.27
N PRO A 324 -6.69 35.06 6.94
CA PRO A 324 -7.47 35.47 8.10
C PRO A 324 -6.60 36.01 9.23
N ASN A 325 -7.15 36.95 10.00
CA ASN A 325 -6.50 37.65 11.11
C ASN A 325 -5.79 36.74 12.13
N PHE A 326 -6.16 35.46 12.21
CA PHE A 326 -5.50 34.43 13.01
C PHE A 326 -4.05 34.17 12.59
N ALA A 327 -3.76 34.08 11.28
CA ALA A 327 -2.39 33.89 10.78
C ALA A 327 -1.50 35.12 11.08
N ARG A 328 -2.08 36.33 11.04
CA ARG A 328 -1.37 37.57 11.43
C ARG A 328 -1.10 37.64 12.93
N TRP A 329 -2.03 37.16 13.75
CA TRP A 329 -1.85 37.04 15.19
C TRP A 329 -0.78 36.00 15.54
N LEU A 330 -0.78 34.84 14.86
CA LEU A 330 0.19 33.76 15.03
C LEU A 330 1.61 34.19 14.61
N LEU A 331 1.74 34.89 13.48
CA LEU A 331 3.02 35.45 13.04
C LEU A 331 3.55 36.52 14.00
N ARG A 332 2.66 37.35 14.58
CA ARG A 332 3.05 38.34 15.60
C ARG A 332 3.54 37.68 16.90
N ASN A 333 2.88 36.63 17.37
CA ASN A 333 3.27 35.94 18.60
C ASN A 333 4.49 35.03 18.43
N LEU A 334 4.64 34.35 17.29
CA LEU A 334 5.86 33.60 16.96
C LEU A 334 7.07 34.53 16.80
N ALA A 335 6.90 35.71 16.18
CA ALA A 335 7.96 36.71 16.07
C ALA A 335 8.36 37.27 17.44
N ALA A 336 7.40 37.50 18.34
CA ALA A 336 7.68 37.94 19.71
C ALA A 336 8.49 36.91 20.52
N LYS A 337 8.20 35.61 20.36
CA LYS A 337 8.92 34.51 21.04
C LYS A 337 10.34 34.31 20.51
N LEU A 338 10.57 34.48 19.20
CA LEU A 338 11.90 34.45 18.59
C LEU A 338 12.78 35.62 19.08
N ILE A 339 12.21 36.81 19.23
CA ILE A 339 12.95 37.99 19.71
C ILE A 339 13.28 37.87 21.21
N SER A 340 12.40 37.30 22.03
CA SER A 340 12.68 37.07 23.46
C SER A 340 13.70 35.94 23.71
N SER A 341 13.68 34.89 22.89
CA SER A 341 14.65 33.78 22.99
C SER A 341 16.08 34.19 22.63
N THR A 342 16.27 35.17 21.73
CA THR A 342 17.61 35.66 21.36
C THR A 342 18.24 36.62 22.39
N ARG A 343 17.48 37.13 23.38
CA ARG A 343 17.99 38.04 24.41
C ARG A 343 18.39 37.36 25.72
N LEU A 344 18.15 36.06 25.89
CA LEU A 344 18.57 35.28 27.06
C LEU A 344 19.91 34.54 26.85
N HIS A 345 20.55 34.67 25.68
CA HIS A 345 21.87 34.11 25.37
C HIS A 345 22.90 35.16 24.94
N ARG A 346 22.82 36.38 25.49
CA ARG A 346 23.94 37.34 25.48
C ARG A 346 24.20 37.89 26.86
#